data_AF-A0ABD1BQ38-F1
#
_entry.id   AF-A0ABD1BQ38-F1
#
_cell.length_a   1.000
_cell.length_b   1.000
_cell.length_c   1.000
_cell.angle_alpha   90.00
_cell.angle_beta   90.00
_cell.angle_gamma   90.00
#
_symmetry.space_group_name_H-M   'P 1'
#
loop_
_entity.id
_entity.type
_entity.pdbx_description
1 polymer ?
#
loop_
_entity_poly.entity_id
_entity_poly.type
_entity_poly.pdbx_seq_one_letter_code
_entity_poly.pdbx_strand_id
1 'polypeptide(L)'
;MIGCIAVTTRFKNQNQIGNAYGTAVAIVMLVTTFLMVLVMVLVWRCHWILVFVFTVLSLVVEGAYFSAVLLKINQGGWVPLVVAAVFLLVMLVWNYVKIKRYEFQVHSKVSMSWILGLGPSLGLVWVPGVGLVYSELASGVPHIFSHFITNLPAIHSTVVFVCVKYLPVYTVPEEERFLVKRIGSKTFRMFRCVARYGYKDLHKKDDDFENKLFNKLLSFIRVERMMEPVSNPSNSSCAYRCSLTHQSRE
;
A
#
# COMPACT_ATOMS: atom_id res chain seq x y z
N MET A 1 12.18 18.49 22.32
CA MET A 1 12.91 19.20 23.39
C MET A 1 13.73 18.27 24.28
N ILE A 2 13.15 17.18 24.82
CA ILE A 2 13.86 16.25 25.72
C ILE A 2 15.17 15.70 25.11
N GLY A 3 15.16 15.31 23.84
CA GLY A 3 16.37 14.84 23.14
C GLY A 3 17.49 15.89 23.04
N CYS A 4 17.13 17.17 22.81
CA CYS A 4 18.10 18.26 22.77
C CYS A 4 18.78 18.47 24.14
N ILE A 5 17.99 18.40 25.22
CA ILE A 5 18.49 18.52 26.60
C ILE A 5 19.40 17.33 26.96
N ALA A 6 19.03 16.12 26.54
CA ALA A 6 19.86 14.93 26.74
C ALA A 6 21.21 15.02 26.00
N VAL A 7 21.23 15.58 24.79
CA VAL A 7 22.46 15.78 24.01
C VAL A 7 23.34 16.87 24.64
N THR A 8 22.79 18.02 25.03
CA THR A 8 23.58 19.12 25.63
C THR A 8 24.15 18.78 27.00
N THR A 9 23.42 18.03 27.83
CA THR A 9 23.95 17.54 29.12
C THR A 9 25.10 16.54 28.95
N ARG A 10 25.06 15.74 27.88
CA ARG A 10 26.10 14.74 27.57
C ARG A 10 27.36 15.35 26.98
N PHE A 11 27.24 16.43 26.23
CA PHE A 11 28.36 17.18 25.69
C PHE A 11 28.61 18.47 26.48
N LYS A 12 29.38 18.36 27.57
CA LYS A 12 29.77 19.52 28.38
C LYS A 12 30.79 20.43 27.70
N ASN A 13 31.51 19.94 26.67
CA ASN A 13 32.59 20.65 26.01
C ASN A 13 32.20 21.10 24.59
N GLN A 14 32.36 22.39 24.29
CA GLN A 14 32.06 22.99 22.98
C GLN A 14 32.80 22.31 21.81
N ASN A 15 34.06 21.90 22.04
CA ASN A 15 34.87 21.22 21.02
C ASN A 15 34.29 19.86 20.61
N GLN A 16 33.69 19.12 21.55
CA GLN A 16 33.11 17.79 21.26
C GLN A 16 31.82 17.92 20.45
N ILE A 17 31.01 18.96 20.72
CA ILE A 17 29.80 19.27 19.95
C ILE A 17 30.18 19.65 18.51
N GLY A 18 31.21 20.49 18.35
CA GLY A 18 31.71 20.88 17.03
C GLY A 18 32.19 19.68 16.21
N ASN A 19 32.92 18.76 16.83
CA ASN A 19 33.37 17.53 16.17
C ASN A 19 32.19 16.64 15.76
N ALA A 20 31.18 16.46 16.63
CA ALA A 20 29.98 15.68 16.31
C ALA A 20 29.20 16.27 15.12
N TYR A 21 28.96 17.59 15.14
CA TYR A 21 28.30 18.27 14.02
C TYR A 21 29.10 18.14 12.72
N GLY A 22 30.42 18.35 12.76
CA GLY A 22 31.29 18.17 11.60
C GLY A 22 31.22 16.76 11.00
N THR A 23 31.13 15.71 11.83
CA THR A 23 30.95 14.33 11.36
C THR A 23 29.62 14.13 10.64
N ALA A 24 28.52 14.64 11.20
CA ALA A 24 27.22 14.55 10.54
C ALA A 24 27.20 15.30 9.19
N VAL A 25 27.76 16.51 9.15
CA VAL A 25 27.82 17.33 7.93
C VAL A 25 28.70 16.70 6.85
N ALA A 26 29.86 16.15 7.23
CA ALA A 26 30.74 15.47 6.28
C ALA A 26 30.04 14.28 5.60
N ILE A 27 29.29 13.48 6.37
CA ILE A 27 28.56 12.32 5.83
C ILE A 27 27.42 12.76 4.90
N VAL A 28 26.62 13.76 5.29
CA VAL A 28 25.50 14.21 4.43
C VAL A 28 26.00 14.85 3.14
N MET A 29 27.09 15.63 3.18
CA MET A 29 27.71 16.21 1.97
C MET A 29 28.12 15.11 0.99
N LEU A 30 28.82 14.09 1.49
CA LEU A 30 29.28 12.94 0.70
C LEU A 30 28.09 12.19 0.07
N VAL A 31 27.03 11.93 0.83
CA VAL A 31 25.79 11.30 0.32
C VAL A 31 25.11 12.17 -0.74
N THR A 32 25.02 13.49 -0.51
CA THR A 32 24.40 14.40 -1.48
C THR A 32 25.20 14.50 -2.77
N THR A 33 26.53 14.43 -2.72
CA THR A 33 27.37 14.45 -3.92
C THR A 33 27.20 13.17 -4.73
N PHE A 34 27.14 12.00 -4.10
CA PHE A 34 26.78 10.76 -4.83
C PHE A 34 25.38 10.81 -5.43
N LEU A 35 24.40 11.35 -4.70
CA LEU A 35 23.04 11.52 -5.22
C LEU A 35 23.01 12.47 -6.41
N MET A 36 23.75 13.58 -6.36
CA MET A 36 23.85 14.55 -7.45
C MET A 36 24.51 13.95 -8.69
N VAL A 37 25.58 13.16 -8.52
CA VAL A 37 26.21 12.42 -9.63
C VAL A 37 25.21 11.46 -10.27
N LEU A 38 24.44 10.72 -9.48
CA LEU A 38 23.39 9.81 -9.95
C LEU A 38 22.31 10.58 -10.74
N VAL A 39 21.87 11.75 -10.26
CA VAL A 39 20.90 12.61 -10.95
C VAL A 39 21.46 13.15 -12.28
N MET A 40 22.71 13.63 -12.31
CA MET A 40 23.34 14.14 -13.53
C MET A 40 23.44 13.05 -14.62
N VAL A 41 23.70 11.80 -14.23
CA VAL A 41 23.80 10.66 -15.15
C VAL A 41 22.42 10.19 -15.62
N LEU A 42 21.48 9.95 -14.70
CA LEU A 42 20.20 9.31 -15.02
C LEU A 42 19.13 10.29 -15.53
N VAL A 43 19.07 11.49 -14.96
CA VAL A 43 18.01 12.47 -15.25
C VAL A 43 18.43 13.45 -16.33
N TRP A 44 19.60 14.08 -16.18
CA TRP A 44 20.05 15.12 -17.12
C TRP A 44 20.81 14.60 -18.34
N ARG A 45 21.28 13.35 -18.31
CA ARG A 45 22.07 12.73 -19.40
C ARG A 45 23.21 13.63 -19.89
N CYS A 46 23.92 14.28 -18.95
CA CYS A 46 25.04 15.16 -19.28
C CYS A 46 26.21 14.40 -19.92
N HIS A 47 27.09 15.11 -20.62
CA HIS A 47 28.30 14.52 -21.18
C HIS A 47 29.19 13.96 -20.06
N TRP A 48 29.70 12.73 -20.23
CA TRP A 48 30.38 11.97 -19.18
C TRP A 48 31.60 12.70 -18.60
N ILE A 49 32.28 13.52 -19.42
CA ILE A 49 33.42 14.33 -19.00
C ILE A 49 33.02 15.37 -17.94
N LEU A 50 31.87 16.03 -18.10
CA LEU A 50 31.40 17.05 -17.17
C LEU A 50 31.06 16.42 -15.82
N VAL A 51 30.39 15.27 -15.83
CA VAL A 51 30.07 14.50 -14.63
C VAL A 51 31.35 14.07 -13.92
N PHE A 52 32.34 13.57 -14.66
CA PHE A 52 33.62 13.15 -14.09
C PHE A 52 34.37 14.31 -13.43
N VAL A 53 34.50 15.45 -14.11
CA VAL A 53 35.16 16.65 -13.56
C VAL A 53 34.47 17.13 -12.29
N PHE A 54 33.13 17.25 -12.30
CA PHE A 54 32.36 17.64 -11.13
C PHE A 54 32.54 16.67 -9.96
N THR A 55 32.50 15.37 -10.24
CA THR A 55 32.67 14.32 -9.24
C THR A 55 34.04 14.39 -8.60
N VAL A 56 35.10 14.49 -9.41
CA VAL A 56 36.48 14.55 -8.90
C VAL A 56 36.71 15.80 -8.06
N LEU A 57 36.28 16.98 -8.55
CA LEU A 57 36.45 18.23 -7.82
C LEU A 57 35.74 18.20 -6.46
N SER A 58 34.48 17.77 -6.45
CA SER A 58 33.67 17.71 -5.22
C SER A 58 34.22 16.67 -4.25
N LEU A 59 34.60 15.48 -4.76
CA LEU A 59 35.12 14.39 -3.92
C LEU A 59 36.50 14.70 -3.35
N VAL A 60 37.33 15.50 -4.01
CA VAL A 60 38.62 15.94 -3.46
C VAL A 60 38.40 16.86 -2.26
N VAL A 61 37.52 17.87 -2.38
CA VAL A 61 37.22 18.80 -1.29
C VAL A 61 36.54 18.08 -0.12
N GLU A 62 35.53 17.26 -0.42
CA GLU A 62 34.81 16.49 0.59
C GLU A 62 35.68 15.41 1.21
N GLY A 63 36.53 14.74 0.43
CA GLY A 63 37.47 13.73 0.91
C GLY A 63 38.50 14.32 1.87
N ALA A 64 39.01 15.51 1.58
CA ALA A 64 39.89 16.24 2.50
C ALA A 64 39.18 16.60 3.81
N TYR A 65 37.95 17.11 3.72
CA TYR A 65 37.14 17.43 4.90
C TYR A 65 36.79 16.18 5.71
N PHE A 66 36.38 15.10 5.04
CA PHE A 66 36.04 13.82 5.65
C PHE A 66 37.25 13.20 6.35
N SER A 67 38.44 13.25 5.74
CA SER A 67 39.69 12.80 6.35
C SER A 67 40.01 13.55 7.65
N ALA A 68 39.87 14.88 7.66
CA ALA A 68 40.07 15.68 8.87
C ALA A 68 39.08 15.33 10.00
N VAL A 69 37.86 14.96 9.65
CA VAL A 69 36.81 14.61 10.60
C VAL A 69 36.93 13.16 11.10
N LEU A 70 37.39 12.22 10.26
CA LEU A 70 37.68 10.83 10.64
C LEU A 70 38.67 10.76 11.81
N LEU A 71 39.72 11.58 11.77
CA LEU A 71 40.73 11.65 12.85
C LEU A 71 40.13 12.11 14.19
N LYS A 72 39.03 12.86 14.16
CA LYS A 72 38.34 13.42 15.33
C LYS A 72 37.14 12.59 15.79
N ILE A 73 36.86 11.44 15.18
CA ILE A 73 35.75 10.56 15.58
C ILE A 73 35.86 10.13 17.04
N ASN A 74 37.07 9.78 17.49
CA ASN A 74 37.29 9.34 18.88
C ASN A 74 37.10 10.46 19.91
N GLN A 75 37.08 11.72 19.47
CA GLN A 75 36.90 12.91 20.30
C GLN A 75 35.45 13.41 20.37
N GLY A 76 34.48 12.65 19.85
CA GLY A 76 33.04 12.99 19.96
C GLY A 76 32.22 12.75 18.69
N GLY A 77 32.88 12.50 17.54
CA GLY A 77 32.20 12.20 16.26
C GLY A 77 31.45 10.86 16.24
N TRP A 78 31.70 9.96 17.20
CA TRP A 78 31.01 8.67 17.29
C TRP A 78 29.52 8.76 17.66
N VAL A 79 29.11 9.81 18.39
CA VAL A 79 27.72 9.94 18.88
C VAL A 79 26.69 10.08 17.75
N PRO A 80 26.83 11.01 16.78
CA PRO A 80 25.88 11.11 15.67
C PRO A 80 25.85 9.82 14.84
N LEU A 81 26.97 9.10 14.74
CA LEU A 81 27.06 7.83 14.04
C LEU A 81 26.25 6.73 14.75
N VAL A 82 26.34 6.65 16.08
CA VAL A 82 25.51 5.73 16.88
C VAL A 82 24.04 6.09 16.80
N VAL A 83 23.68 7.37 16.90
CA VAL A 83 22.29 7.81 16.77
C VAL A 83 21.74 7.46 15.39
N ALA A 84 22.51 7.72 14.32
CA ALA A 84 22.14 7.33 12.96
C ALA A 84 21.98 5.81 12.83
N ALA A 85 22.87 5.01 13.42
CA ALA A 85 22.78 3.55 13.41
C ALA A 85 21.51 3.02 14.11
N VAL A 86 21.12 3.61 15.24
CA VAL A 86 19.87 3.24 15.94
C VAL A 86 18.65 3.55 15.08
N PHE A 87 18.58 4.75 14.50
CA PHE A 87 17.47 5.10 13.60
C PHE A 87 17.43 4.22 12.35
N LEU A 88 18.59 3.90 11.79
CA LEU A 88 18.71 3.00 10.66
C LEU A 88 18.22 1.60 11.02
N LEU A 89 18.59 1.06 12.18
CA LEU A 89 18.08 -0.23 12.67
C LEU A 89 16.56 -0.22 12.82
N VAL A 90 15.99 0.82 13.43
CA VAL A 90 14.53 0.97 13.56
C VAL A 90 13.87 0.99 12.18
N MET A 91 14.41 1.75 11.22
CA MET A 91 13.88 1.78 9.85
C MET A 91 14.03 0.45 9.13
N LEU A 92 15.16 -0.24 9.27
CA LEU A 92 15.38 -1.56 8.65
C LEU A 92 14.42 -2.60 9.21
N VAL A 93 14.26 -2.67 10.53
CA VAL A 93 13.30 -3.56 11.19
C VAL A 93 11.88 -3.23 10.74
N TRP A 94 11.52 -1.94 10.70
CA TRP A 94 10.20 -1.53 10.24
C TRP A 94 9.94 -1.93 8.78
N ASN A 95 10.91 -1.70 7.89
CA ASN A 95 10.80 -2.07 6.49
C ASN A 95 10.70 -3.58 6.31
N TYR A 96 11.53 -4.33 7.03
CA TYR A 96 11.51 -5.80 7.03
C TYR A 96 10.15 -6.33 7.48
N VAL A 97 9.60 -5.82 8.58
CA VAL A 97 8.27 -6.20 9.08
C VAL A 97 7.18 -5.84 8.09
N LYS A 98 7.22 -4.65 7.47
CA LYS A 98 6.23 -4.27 6.45
C LYS A 98 6.25 -5.21 5.25
N ILE A 99 7.43 -5.54 4.73
CA ILE A 99 7.59 -6.46 3.60
C ILE A 99 7.08 -7.85 3.99
N LYS A 100 7.50 -8.38 5.15
CA LYS A 100 7.09 -9.71 5.62
C LYS A 100 5.59 -9.79 5.90
N ARG A 101 4.99 -8.76 6.49
CA ARG A 101 3.53 -8.66 6.67
C ARG A 101 2.80 -8.70 5.34
N TYR A 102 3.30 -7.97 4.34
CA TYR A 102 2.73 -7.97 2.99
C TYR A 102 2.85 -9.35 2.33
N GLU A 103 4.02 -9.98 2.38
CA GLU A 103 4.23 -11.34 1.87
C GLU A 103 3.30 -12.36 2.55
N PHE A 104 3.18 -12.31 3.87
CA PHE A 104 2.32 -13.20 4.64
C PHE A 104 0.85 -13.03 4.27
N GLN A 105 0.39 -11.79 4.08
CA GLN A 105 -0.97 -11.52 3.61
C GLN A 105 -1.21 -12.02 2.18
N VAL A 106 -0.21 -11.90 1.29
CA VAL A 106 -0.30 -12.40 -0.09
C VAL A 106 -0.26 -13.93 -0.15
N HIS A 107 0.45 -14.58 0.78
CA HIS A 107 0.59 -16.04 0.84
C HIS A 107 -0.60 -16.70 1.55
N SER A 108 -1.13 -16.08 2.61
CA SER A 108 -2.34 -16.52 3.34
C SER A 108 -3.64 -16.13 2.60
N LYS A 109 -3.65 -16.23 1.27
CA LYS A 109 -4.89 -16.10 0.50
C LYS A 109 -5.77 -17.28 0.83
N VAL A 110 -6.90 -17.01 1.49
CA VAL A 110 -7.94 -18.02 1.65
C VAL A 110 -8.47 -18.32 0.25
N SER A 111 -8.41 -19.59 -0.14
CA SER A 111 -8.98 -20.03 -1.41
C SER A 111 -10.48 -19.76 -1.37
N MET A 112 -11.03 -19.20 -2.46
CA MET A 112 -12.46 -18.93 -2.54
C MET A 112 -13.29 -20.20 -2.27
N SER A 113 -12.79 -21.37 -2.69
CA SER A 113 -13.40 -22.67 -2.45
C SER A 113 -13.64 -22.98 -0.96
N TRP A 114 -12.79 -22.51 -0.05
CA TRP A 114 -12.99 -22.66 1.40
C TRP A 114 -14.22 -21.88 1.89
N ILE A 115 -14.30 -20.59 1.57
CA ILE A 115 -15.45 -19.73 1.96
C ILE A 115 -16.75 -20.26 1.35
N LEU A 116 -16.69 -20.72 0.10
CA LEU A 116 -17.81 -21.29 -0.63
C LEU A 116 -18.31 -22.62 0.00
N GLY A 117 -17.39 -23.43 0.54
CA GLY A 117 -17.73 -24.67 1.25
C GLY A 117 -18.26 -24.46 2.68
N LEU A 118 -17.90 -23.33 3.33
CA LEU A 118 -18.38 -22.98 4.67
C LEU A 118 -19.78 -22.35 4.69
N GLY A 119 -20.23 -21.77 3.57
CA GLY A 119 -21.52 -21.08 3.48
C GLY A 119 -22.74 -21.91 3.93
N PRO A 120 -22.88 -23.18 3.48
CA PRO A 120 -24.00 -24.04 3.89
C PRO A 120 -23.89 -24.56 5.32
N SER A 121 -22.69 -24.67 5.88
CA SER A 121 -22.41 -25.31 7.18
C SER A 121 -22.39 -24.33 8.35
N LEU A 122 -22.12 -23.04 8.13
CA LEU A 122 -22.09 -22.02 9.19
C LEU A 122 -23.42 -21.31 9.43
N GLY A 123 -24.48 -21.59 8.64
CA GLY A 123 -25.78 -20.92 8.81
C GLY A 123 -25.72 -19.41 8.54
N LEU A 124 -24.99 -19.00 7.51
CA LEU A 124 -24.83 -17.58 7.15
C LEU A 124 -26.18 -16.93 6.84
N VAL A 125 -26.52 -15.88 7.59
CA VAL A 125 -27.67 -15.03 7.31
C VAL A 125 -27.29 -13.99 6.25
N TRP A 126 -28.03 -13.96 5.16
CA TRP A 126 -27.85 -12.96 4.11
C TRP A 126 -28.71 -11.73 4.40
N VAL A 127 -28.06 -10.60 4.66
CA VAL A 127 -28.72 -9.32 4.90
C VAL A 127 -28.87 -8.57 3.56
N PRO A 128 -30.05 -8.02 3.24
CA PRO A 128 -30.22 -7.20 2.05
C PRO A 128 -29.32 -5.95 2.14
N GLY A 129 -28.59 -5.66 1.06
CA GLY A 129 -27.67 -4.52 1.01
C GLY A 129 -26.32 -4.85 0.37
N VAL A 130 -25.47 -3.82 0.27
CA VAL A 130 -24.12 -3.92 -0.28
C VAL A 130 -23.11 -3.71 0.85
N GLY A 131 -22.26 -4.72 1.08
CA GLY A 131 -21.16 -4.62 2.04
C GLY A 131 -19.88 -4.19 1.34
N LEU A 132 -19.30 -3.06 1.75
CA LEU A 132 -17.98 -2.61 1.29
C LEU A 132 -16.90 -3.11 2.27
N VAL A 133 -15.91 -3.83 1.75
CA VAL A 133 -14.80 -4.34 2.57
C VAL A 133 -13.48 -3.81 2.00
N TYR A 134 -12.81 -2.95 2.75
CA TYR A 134 -11.50 -2.45 2.36
C TYR A 134 -10.42 -3.52 2.49
N SER A 135 -9.59 -3.65 1.45
CA SER A 135 -8.56 -4.69 1.34
C SER A 135 -7.31 -4.15 0.67
N GLU A 136 -6.14 -4.43 1.24
CA GLU A 136 -4.84 -4.13 0.62
C GLU A 136 -4.45 -5.16 -0.47
N LEU A 137 -5.14 -6.31 -0.52
CA LEU A 137 -4.86 -7.36 -1.51
C LEU A 137 -5.52 -7.07 -2.86
N ALA A 138 -4.69 -7.09 -3.92
CA ALA A 138 -5.16 -7.02 -5.30
C ALA A 138 -5.70 -8.35 -5.86
N SER A 139 -5.48 -9.47 -5.15
CA SER A 139 -5.90 -10.82 -5.55
C SER A 139 -6.25 -11.69 -4.35
N GLY A 140 -7.27 -12.55 -4.48
CA GLY A 140 -7.85 -13.35 -3.40
C GLY A 140 -8.83 -12.60 -2.47
N VAL A 141 -9.39 -13.34 -1.51
CA VAL A 141 -10.17 -12.77 -0.41
C VAL A 141 -9.22 -12.59 0.78
N PRO A 142 -9.25 -11.45 1.49
CA PRO A 142 -8.41 -11.25 2.67
C PRO A 142 -8.68 -12.31 3.73
N HIS A 143 -7.64 -12.82 4.38
CA HIS A 143 -7.77 -13.76 5.49
C HIS A 143 -8.67 -13.22 6.61
N ILE A 144 -8.62 -11.91 6.87
CA ILE A 144 -9.48 -11.25 7.87
C ILE A 144 -10.97 -11.45 7.58
N PHE A 145 -11.37 -11.59 6.32
CA PHE A 145 -12.77 -11.82 5.97
C PHE A 145 -13.26 -13.20 6.39
N SER A 146 -12.40 -14.22 6.34
CA SER A 146 -12.77 -15.55 6.87
C SER A 146 -13.01 -15.49 8.38
N HIS A 147 -12.14 -14.78 9.11
CA HIS A 147 -12.30 -14.57 10.55
C HIS A 147 -13.53 -13.72 10.90
N PHE A 148 -13.87 -12.77 10.02
CA PHE A 148 -15.08 -11.97 10.16
C PHE A 148 -16.33 -12.83 10.05
N ILE A 149 -16.42 -13.69 9.03
CA ILE A 149 -17.58 -14.58 8.81
C ILE A 149 -17.74 -15.60 9.94
N THR A 150 -16.63 -16.15 10.46
CA THR A 150 -16.71 -17.12 11.57
C THR A 150 -17.21 -16.52 12.87
N ASN A 151 -16.93 -15.23 13.12
CA ASN A 151 -17.37 -14.53 14.33
C ASN A 151 -18.73 -13.83 14.16
N LEU A 152 -19.06 -13.45 12.92
CA LEU A 152 -20.29 -12.77 12.56
C LEU A 152 -20.91 -13.52 11.37
N PRO A 153 -21.83 -14.47 11.61
CA PRO A 153 -22.50 -15.24 10.56
C PRO A 153 -23.57 -14.42 9.84
N ALA A 154 -23.26 -13.16 9.49
CA ALA A 154 -24.12 -12.25 8.75
C ALA A 154 -23.32 -11.62 7.59
N ILE A 155 -23.77 -11.83 6.35
CA ILE A 155 -23.13 -11.31 5.14
C ILE A 155 -24.14 -10.51 4.32
N HIS A 156 -23.67 -9.42 3.70
CA HIS A 156 -24.47 -8.64 2.77
C HIS A 156 -24.74 -9.39 1.46
N SER A 157 -25.93 -9.23 0.90
CA SER A 157 -26.37 -9.85 -0.36
C SER A 157 -25.42 -9.61 -1.54
N THR A 158 -24.66 -8.51 -1.52
CA THR A 158 -23.59 -8.19 -2.47
C THR A 158 -22.39 -7.67 -1.69
N VAL A 159 -21.21 -8.27 -1.88
CA VAL A 159 -19.98 -7.84 -1.19
C VAL A 159 -19.00 -7.29 -2.22
N VAL A 160 -18.50 -6.08 -1.98
CA VAL A 160 -17.50 -5.43 -2.84
C VAL A 160 -16.22 -5.23 -2.03
N PHE A 161 -15.15 -5.90 -2.46
CA PHE A 161 -13.81 -5.72 -1.90
C PHE A 161 -13.14 -4.53 -2.58
N VAL A 162 -12.93 -3.44 -1.85
CA VAL A 162 -12.34 -2.20 -2.35
C VAL A 162 -10.85 -2.17 -2.01
N CYS A 163 -10.00 -2.04 -3.03
CA CYS A 163 -8.54 -1.96 -2.89
C CYS A 163 -8.03 -0.66 -3.48
N VAL A 164 -7.53 0.24 -2.62
CA VAL A 164 -6.94 1.51 -3.06
C VAL A 164 -5.45 1.31 -3.32
N LYS A 165 -4.98 1.69 -4.52
CA LYS A 165 -3.57 1.62 -4.92
C LYS A 165 -3.08 2.96 -5.44
N TYR A 166 -1.97 3.41 -4.88
CA TYR A 166 -1.25 4.58 -5.36
C TYR A 166 -0.23 4.17 -6.42
N LEU A 167 -0.32 4.77 -7.60
CA LEU A 167 0.60 4.54 -8.72
C LEU A 167 1.60 5.70 -8.79
N PRO A 168 2.83 5.45 -9.27
CA PRO A 168 3.83 6.48 -9.51
C PRO A 168 3.54 7.22 -10.83
N VAL A 169 2.33 7.76 -10.97
CA VAL A 169 1.90 8.61 -12.10
C VAL A 169 1.25 9.89 -11.58
N TYR A 170 1.26 10.96 -12.39
CA TYR A 170 0.75 12.28 -12.00
C TYR A 170 -0.73 12.26 -11.63
N THR A 171 -1.55 11.80 -12.57
CA THR A 171 -2.99 11.61 -12.40
C THR A 171 -3.39 10.37 -13.19
N VAL A 172 -4.24 9.53 -12.62
CA VAL A 172 -4.80 8.37 -13.31
C VAL A 172 -6.07 8.82 -14.06
N PRO A 173 -6.23 8.46 -15.36
CA PRO A 173 -7.45 8.79 -16.09
C PRO A 173 -8.68 8.15 -15.44
N GLU A 174 -9.83 8.84 -15.46
CA GLU A 174 -11.05 8.40 -14.74
C GLU A 174 -11.56 7.03 -15.20
N GLU A 175 -11.30 6.66 -16.47
CA GLU A 175 -11.70 5.38 -17.03
C GLU A 175 -10.98 4.19 -16.40
N GLU A 176 -9.68 4.32 -16.11
CA GLU A 176 -8.83 3.31 -15.49
C GLU A 176 -8.78 3.42 -13.95
N ARG A 177 -9.41 4.44 -13.39
CA ARG A 177 -9.40 4.74 -11.96
C ARG A 177 -10.07 3.65 -11.14
N PHE A 178 -11.17 3.09 -11.66
CA PHE A 178 -11.93 2.02 -10.99
C PHE A 178 -11.98 0.76 -11.84
N LEU A 179 -11.26 -0.26 -11.42
CA LEU A 179 -11.24 -1.56 -12.09
C LEU A 179 -12.06 -2.57 -11.30
N VAL A 180 -13.24 -2.88 -11.82
CA VAL A 180 -14.15 -3.86 -11.24
C VAL A 180 -13.91 -5.25 -11.86
N LYS A 181 -13.82 -6.28 -11.02
CA LYS A 181 -13.73 -7.68 -11.43
C LYS A 181 -14.60 -8.56 -10.54
N ARG A 182 -15.25 -9.58 -11.10
CA ARG A 182 -15.96 -10.59 -10.30
C ARG A 182 -14.98 -11.50 -9.57
N ILE A 183 -15.33 -11.91 -8.36
CA ILE A 183 -14.56 -12.89 -7.59
C ILE A 183 -15.40 -14.17 -7.42
N GLY A 184 -14.92 -15.30 -7.94
CA GLY A 184 -15.59 -16.59 -7.82
C GLY A 184 -16.65 -16.87 -8.90
N SER A 185 -17.51 -17.87 -8.65
CA SER A 185 -18.57 -18.29 -9.57
C SER A 185 -19.74 -17.29 -9.63
N LYS A 186 -20.50 -17.29 -10.73
CA LYS A 186 -21.64 -16.38 -10.97
C LYS A 186 -22.75 -16.49 -9.92
N THR A 187 -22.81 -17.60 -9.19
CA THR A 187 -23.76 -17.82 -8.09
C THR A 187 -23.54 -16.86 -6.91
N PHE A 188 -22.33 -16.33 -6.73
CA PHE A 188 -22.00 -15.42 -5.65
C PHE A 188 -21.87 -13.99 -6.16
N ARG A 189 -22.57 -13.05 -5.52
CA ARG A 189 -22.55 -11.61 -5.85
C ARG A 189 -21.37 -10.93 -5.15
N MET A 190 -20.17 -11.44 -5.38
CA MET A 190 -18.93 -10.91 -4.83
C MET A 190 -18.09 -10.25 -5.92
N PHE A 191 -17.74 -8.98 -5.70
CA PHE A 191 -16.99 -8.18 -6.65
C PHE A 191 -15.73 -7.62 -5.98
N ARG A 192 -14.70 -7.37 -6.78
CA ARG A 192 -13.54 -6.58 -6.41
C ARG A 192 -13.61 -5.27 -7.15
N CYS A 193 -13.29 -4.16 -6.49
CA CYS A 193 -12.93 -2.93 -7.13
C CYS A 193 -11.51 -2.54 -6.73
N VAL A 194 -10.66 -2.26 -7.72
CA VAL A 194 -9.33 -1.67 -7.49
C VAL A 194 -9.41 -0.20 -7.90
N ALA A 195 -9.29 0.69 -6.91
CA ALA A 195 -9.25 2.13 -7.11
C ALA A 195 -7.80 2.59 -7.22
N ARG A 196 -7.41 3.18 -8.35
CA ARG A 196 -6.04 3.61 -8.67
C ARG A 196 -5.94 5.14 -8.57
N TYR A 197 -4.93 5.64 -7.87
CA TYR A 197 -4.70 7.07 -7.69
C TYR A 197 -3.25 7.43 -7.99
N GLY A 198 -3.03 8.56 -8.67
CA GLY A 198 -1.73 9.18 -8.85
C GLY A 198 -1.35 10.05 -7.65
N TYR A 199 -0.11 10.56 -7.64
CA TYR A 199 0.39 11.36 -6.51
C TYR A 199 -0.25 12.76 -6.39
N LYS A 200 -0.86 13.30 -7.46
CA LYS A 200 -1.62 14.56 -7.40
C LYS A 200 -3.11 14.33 -7.13
N ASP A 201 -3.59 13.09 -7.15
CA ASP A 201 -5.01 12.80 -7.03
C ASP A 201 -5.47 12.94 -5.57
N LEU A 202 -5.88 14.16 -5.21
CA LEU A 202 -6.34 14.54 -3.88
C LEU A 202 -7.61 13.77 -3.50
N HIS A 203 -7.55 13.03 -2.39
CA HIS A 203 -8.68 12.28 -1.81
C HIS A 203 -9.69 13.18 -1.06
N LYS A 204 -9.47 14.49 -1.05
CA LYS A 204 -9.95 15.35 0.06
C LYS A 204 -11.43 15.74 0.00
N LYS A 205 -12.20 15.24 -0.98
CA LYS A 205 -13.64 15.54 -1.12
C LYS A 205 -14.36 14.54 -2.03
N ASP A 206 -14.12 13.26 -1.80
CA ASP A 206 -14.71 12.18 -2.59
C ASP A 206 -16.09 11.79 -2.00
N ASP A 207 -16.96 12.78 -1.71
CA ASP A 207 -18.39 12.54 -1.39
C ASP A 207 -19.08 11.77 -2.55
N ASP A 208 -18.45 11.76 -3.72
CA ASP A 208 -18.89 11.06 -4.92
C ASP A 208 -18.14 9.73 -5.16
N PHE A 209 -17.19 9.33 -4.31
CA PHE A 209 -16.44 8.06 -4.48
C PHE A 209 -17.39 6.87 -4.53
N GLU A 210 -18.33 6.82 -3.59
CA GLU A 210 -19.33 5.76 -3.50
C GLU A 210 -20.18 5.72 -4.77
N ASN A 211 -20.69 6.87 -5.22
CA ASN A 211 -21.48 6.96 -6.44
C ASN A 211 -20.69 6.52 -7.67
N LYS A 212 -19.43 6.97 -7.82
CA LYS A 212 -18.55 6.55 -8.92
C LYS A 212 -18.28 5.05 -8.89
N LEU A 213 -18.04 4.49 -7.70
CA LEU A 213 -17.86 3.05 -7.48
C LEU A 213 -19.13 2.28 -7.87
N PHE A 214 -20.30 2.71 -7.39
CA PHE A 214 -21.58 2.08 -7.68
C PHE A 214 -21.93 2.17 -9.17
N ASN A 215 -21.71 3.31 -9.82
CA ASN A 215 -21.95 3.49 -11.25
C ASN A 215 -21.06 2.56 -12.09
N LYS A 216 -19.77 2.42 -11.74
CA LYS A 216 -18.85 1.48 -12.39
C LYS A 216 -19.21 0.02 -12.12
N LEU A 217 -19.68 -0.30 -10.92
CA LEU A 217 -20.15 -1.64 -10.58
C LEU A 217 -21.42 -2.01 -11.37
N LEU A 218 -22.39 -1.10 -11.44
CA LEU A 218 -23.63 -1.29 -12.18
C LEU A 218 -23.39 -1.44 -13.68
N SER A 219 -22.50 -0.62 -14.26
CA SER A 219 -22.14 -0.75 -15.67
C SER A 219 -21.45 -2.08 -15.96
N PHE A 220 -20.53 -2.53 -15.09
CA PHE A 220 -19.89 -3.83 -15.21
C PHE A 220 -20.92 -4.97 -15.17
N ILE A 221 -21.84 -4.97 -14.20
CA ILE A 221 -22.90 -5.98 -14.08
C ILE A 221 -23.81 -5.98 -15.31
N ARG A 222 -24.13 -4.80 -15.86
CA ARG A 222 -24.96 -4.69 -17.07
C ARG A 222 -24.27 -5.28 -18.30
N VAL A 223 -23.00 -4.94 -18.51
CA VAL A 223 -22.20 -5.47 -19.62
C VAL A 223 -22.02 -6.99 -19.51
N GLU A 224 -21.74 -7.49 -18.30
CA GLU A 224 -21.58 -8.93 -18.07
C GLU A 224 -22.85 -9.73 -18.42
N ARG A 225 -24.04 -9.19 -18.11
CA ARG A 225 -25.32 -9.80 -18.52
C ARG A 225 -25.55 -9.75 -20.03
N MET A 226 -25.10 -8.69 -20.71
CA MET A 226 -25.25 -8.56 -22.18
C MET A 226 -24.31 -9.49 -22.95
N MET A 227 -23.16 -9.84 -22.37
CA MET A 227 -22.20 -10.79 -22.94
C MET A 227 -22.55 -12.27 -22.65
N GLU A 228 -23.59 -12.55 -21.86
CA GLU A 228 -24.09 -13.92 -21.74
C GLU A 228 -24.77 -14.31 -23.05
N PRO A 229 -24.32 -15.38 -23.74
CA PRO A 229 -25.09 -15.91 -24.86
C PRO A 229 -26.45 -16.34 -24.32
N VAL A 230 -27.51 -15.93 -25.00
CA VAL A 230 -28.89 -16.35 -24.73
C VAL A 230 -28.93 -17.87 -24.80
N SER A 231 -28.75 -18.52 -23.65
CA SER A 231 -28.95 -19.94 -23.47
C SER A 231 -30.36 -20.09 -22.90
N ASN A 232 -31.28 -20.41 -23.82
CA ASN A 232 -32.65 -20.90 -23.68
C ASN A 232 -33.47 -20.46 -22.43
N PRO A 233 -34.61 -19.77 -22.63
CA PRO A 233 -35.55 -19.49 -21.54
C PRO A 233 -36.37 -20.76 -21.24
N SER A 234 -35.78 -21.73 -20.55
CA SER A 234 -36.52 -22.93 -20.13
C SER A 234 -36.02 -23.55 -18.83
N ASN A 235 -35.53 -22.76 -17.87
CA ASN A 235 -35.40 -23.24 -16.49
C ASN A 235 -35.47 -22.20 -15.35
N SER A 236 -35.78 -20.94 -15.65
CA SER A 236 -35.92 -19.87 -14.65
C SER A 236 -37.26 -19.87 -13.89
N SER A 237 -38.11 -20.88 -14.10
CA SER A 237 -39.40 -21.01 -13.38
C SER A 237 -39.31 -21.77 -12.05
N CYS A 238 -38.17 -22.37 -11.70
CA CYS A 238 -38.10 -23.27 -10.53
C CYS A 238 -37.52 -22.63 -9.24
N ALA A 239 -36.80 -21.52 -9.31
CA ALA A 239 -36.15 -20.93 -8.12
C ALA A 239 -36.99 -19.88 -7.38
N TYR A 240 -38.05 -19.34 -7.99
CA TYR A 240 -38.92 -18.32 -7.37
C TYR A 240 -40.21 -18.90 -6.77
N ARG A 241 -40.47 -20.21 -6.91
CA ARG A 241 -41.72 -20.83 -6.43
C ARG A 241 -41.62 -21.45 -5.04
N CYS A 242 -40.42 -21.59 -4.47
CA CYS A 242 -40.23 -22.15 -3.11
C CYS A 242 -40.37 -21.14 -1.96
N SER A 243 -40.53 -19.84 -2.23
CA SER A 243 -40.72 -18.82 -1.20
C SER A 243 -42.17 -18.34 -1.05
N LEU A 244 -43.11 -18.84 -1.86
CA LEU A 244 -44.52 -18.40 -1.86
C LEU A 244 -45.53 -19.45 -1.37
N THR A 245 -45.11 -20.70 -1.12
CA THR A 245 -46.02 -21.75 -0.64
C THR A 245 -46.11 -21.89 0.89
N HIS A 246 -45.38 -21.07 1.66
CA HIS A 246 -45.40 -21.15 3.13
C HIS A 246 -46.26 -20.06 3.82
N GLN A 247 -47.00 -19.24 3.07
CA GLN A 247 -47.81 -18.12 3.59
C GLN A 247 -49.31 -18.20 3.23
N SER A 248 -49.83 -19.40 2.91
CA SER A 248 -51.28 -19.65 2.77
C SER A 248 -51.70 -20.93 3.49
N ARG A 249 -51.37 -21.00 4.78
CA ARG A 249 -51.97 -21.99 5.68
C ARG A 249 -52.13 -21.40 7.08
N GLU A 250 -52.88 -20.30 7.15
CA GLU A 250 -53.72 -19.87 8.29
C GLU A 250 -54.98 -19.21 7.70
#